data_AF-A0A7Z7PRE5-F1
#
_entry.id   AF-A0A7Z7PRE5-F1
#
_cell.length_a   1.000
_cell.length_b   1.000
_cell.length_c   1.000
_cell.angle_alpha   90.00
_cell.angle_beta   90.00
_cell.angle_gamma   90.00
#
_symmetry.space_group_name_H-M   'P 1'
#
loop_
_entity.id
_entity.type
_entity.pdbx_description
1 polymer ?
#
loop_
_entity_poly.entity_id
_entity_poly.type
_entity_poly.pdbx_seq_one_letter_code
_entity_poly.pdbx_strand_id
1 'polypeptide(L)'
;MEVLNERFLLLRTDLTYDDFDIFMAAKAEWSPKLADLSDTTRTKLRAVLFRLMREAEILSPDHQIRGALLSPRVLAAIQTGYPDELRFFPGAERQLGGN
;
A
#
# COMPACT_ATOMS: atom_id res chain seq x y z
N MET A 1 2.53 -4.55 2.03
CA MET A 1 3.55 -3.89 1.18
C MET A 1 3.72 -4.60 -0.15
N GLU A 2 3.93 -5.92 -0.14
CA GLU A 2 4.04 -6.79 -1.33
C GLU A 2 2.91 -6.54 -2.37
N VAL A 3 1.66 -6.49 -1.90
CA VAL A 3 0.48 -6.37 -2.77
C VAL A 3 0.28 -5.02 -3.44
N LEU A 4 0.72 -3.90 -2.84
CA LEU A 4 0.47 -2.57 -3.40
C LEU A 4 1.39 -2.26 -4.58
N ASN A 5 2.67 -2.66 -4.47
CA ASN A 5 3.62 -2.45 -5.55
C ASN A 5 3.34 -3.41 -6.72
N GLU A 6 2.98 -4.67 -6.44
CA GLU A 6 2.53 -5.62 -7.47
C GLU A 6 1.25 -5.15 -8.19
N ARG A 7 0.23 -4.68 -7.46
CA ARG A 7 -1.01 -4.17 -8.10
C ARG A 7 -0.76 -2.93 -8.97
N PHE A 8 0.09 -2.00 -8.49
CA PHE A 8 0.45 -0.80 -9.26
C PHE A 8 1.26 -1.16 -10.53
N LEU A 9 2.20 -2.10 -10.44
CA LEU A 9 2.95 -2.61 -11.59
C LEU A 9 2.07 -3.35 -12.60
N LEU A 10 0.97 -3.95 -12.14
CA LEU A 10 -0.03 -4.63 -12.98
C LEU A 10 -1.09 -3.69 -13.58
N LEU A 11 -0.95 -2.36 -13.43
CA LEU A 11 -1.91 -1.34 -13.90
C LEU A 11 -3.32 -1.52 -13.33
N ARG A 12 -3.48 -2.27 -12.22
CA ARG A 12 -4.73 -2.29 -11.44
C ARG A 12 -4.69 -1.11 -10.48
N THR A 13 -5.29 -0.01 -10.91
CA THR A 13 -5.35 1.21 -10.12
C THR A 13 -6.45 1.17 -9.07
N ASP A 14 -7.33 0.16 -9.06
CA ASP A 14 -8.33 -0.03 -8.03
C ASP A 14 -7.83 -0.96 -6.91
N LEU A 15 -8.03 -0.54 -5.66
CA LEU A 15 -7.84 -1.40 -4.48
C LEU A 15 -9.19 -1.59 -3.79
N THR A 16 -9.76 -2.77 -3.95
CA THR A 16 -11.08 -3.13 -3.42
C THR A 16 -10.98 -3.81 -2.05
N TYR A 17 -12.11 -3.97 -1.38
CA TYR A 17 -12.17 -4.73 -0.14
C TYR A 17 -11.89 -6.23 -0.34
N ASP A 18 -12.25 -6.78 -1.50
CA ASP A 18 -11.96 -8.17 -1.86
C ASP A 18 -10.44 -8.40 -1.96
N ASP A 19 -9.71 -7.40 -2.46
CA ASP A 19 -8.25 -7.44 -2.53
C ASP A 19 -7.61 -7.54 -1.15
N PHE A 20 -8.19 -6.85 -0.16
CA PHE A 20 -7.78 -6.96 1.24
C PHE A 20 -8.12 -8.34 1.80
N ASP A 21 -9.29 -8.88 1.49
CA ASP A 21 -9.72 -10.18 2.01
C ASP A 21 -8.84 -11.32 1.45
N ILE A 22 -8.47 -11.25 0.16
CA ILE A 22 -7.49 -12.17 -0.46
C ILE A 22 -6.12 -12.06 0.22
N PHE A 23 -5.63 -10.83 0.43
CA PHE A 23 -4.36 -10.60 1.13
C PHE A 23 -4.35 -11.17 2.55
N MET A 24 -5.44 -10.94 3.30
CA MET A 24 -5.60 -11.45 4.65
C MET A 24 -5.67 -12.98 4.69
N ALA A 25 -6.37 -13.60 3.73
CA ALA A 25 -6.45 -15.06 3.62
C ALA A 25 -5.07 -15.67 3.35
N ALA A 26 -4.31 -15.12 2.41
CA ALA A 26 -2.96 -15.59 2.11
C ALA A 26 -2.01 -15.47 3.32
N LYS A 27 -2.10 -14.39 4.11
CA LYS A 27 -1.28 -14.24 5.32
C LYS A 27 -1.75 -15.12 6.49
N ALA A 28 -3.03 -15.47 6.54
CA ALA A 28 -3.58 -16.37 7.57
C ALA A 28 -3.08 -17.81 7.43
N GLU A 29 -2.80 -18.27 6.20
CA GLU A 29 -2.29 -19.63 5.93
C GLU A 29 -0.98 -19.94 6.67
N TRP A 30 -0.15 -18.92 6.93
CA TRP A 30 1.17 -19.06 7.54
C TRP A 30 1.26 -18.39 8.93
N SER A 31 0.15 -17.83 9.42
CA SER A 31 0.09 -17.09 10.69
C SER A 31 -1.17 -17.46 11.48
N PRO A 32 -1.05 -18.37 12.47
CA PRO A 32 -2.18 -18.79 13.31
C PRO A 32 -2.90 -17.61 13.97
N LYS A 33 -2.13 -16.59 14.40
CA LYS A 33 -2.68 -15.37 15.00
C LYS A 33 -3.58 -14.57 14.03
N LEU A 34 -3.30 -14.62 12.73
CA LEU A 34 -4.14 -13.98 11.71
C LEU A 34 -5.35 -14.85 11.34
N ALA A 35 -5.20 -16.18 11.39
CA ALA A 35 -6.29 -17.12 11.18
C ALA A 35 -7.37 -17.00 12.29
N ASP A 36 -6.95 -16.79 13.54
CA ASP A 36 -7.83 -16.68 14.71
C ASP A 36 -8.52 -15.31 14.86
N LEU A 37 -8.31 -14.38 13.93
CA LEU A 37 -8.96 -13.07 13.99
C LEU A 37 -10.47 -13.20 13.75
N SER A 38 -11.25 -12.59 14.65
CA SER A 38 -12.70 -12.44 14.44
C SER A 38 -13.01 -11.60 13.20
N ASP A 39 -14.16 -11.86 12.58
CA ASP A 39 -14.67 -11.07 11.45
C ASP A 39 -14.80 -9.58 11.80
N THR A 40 -15.19 -9.27 13.04
CA THR A 40 -15.28 -7.90 13.55
C THR A 40 -13.91 -7.22 13.62
N THR A 41 -12.86 -7.94 14.04
CA THR A 41 -11.49 -7.43 14.07
C THR A 41 -10.96 -7.22 12.65
N ARG A 42 -11.21 -8.17 11.75
CA ARG A 42 -10.80 -8.09 10.34
C ARG A 42 -11.45 -6.90 9.64
N THR A 43 -12.75 -6.69 9.85
CA THR A 43 -13.49 -5.55 9.30
C THR A 43 -12.93 -4.22 9.81
N LYS A 44 -12.60 -4.15 11.11
CA LYS A 44 -12.00 -2.94 11.69
C LYS A 44 -10.61 -2.65 11.12
N LEU A 45 -9.77 -3.67 10.96
CA LEU A 45 -8.46 -3.54 10.34
C LEU A 45 -8.58 -3.03 8.89
N ARG A 46 -9.50 -3.60 8.11
CA ARG A 46 -9.80 -3.12 6.75
C ARG A 46 -10.17 -1.64 6.74
N ALA A 47 -11.14 -1.25 7.58
CA ALA A 47 -11.60 0.13 7.65
C ALA A 47 -10.48 1.13 8.03
N VAL A 48 -9.68 0.79 9.04
CA VAL A 48 -8.56 1.63 9.50
C VAL A 48 -7.48 1.73 8.42
N LEU A 49 -7.10 0.62 7.79
CA LEU A 49 -6.06 0.61 6.76
C LEU A 49 -6.45 1.49 5.56
N PHE A 50 -7.66 1.30 5.04
CA PHE A 50 -8.16 2.10 3.92
C PHE A 50 -8.29 3.58 4.27
N ARG A 51 -8.66 3.89 5.51
CA ARG A 51 -8.67 5.27 6.00
C ARG A 51 -7.27 5.88 6.02
N LEU A 52 -6.28 5.19 6.58
CA LEU A 52 -4.89 5.66 6.61
C LEU A 52 -4.33 5.86 5.21
N MET A 53 -4.62 4.95 4.27
CA MET A 53 -4.18 5.09 2.88
C MET A 53 -4.79 6.31 2.18
N ARG A 54 -6.06 6.63 2.47
CA ARG A 54 -6.70 7.85 1.97
C ARG A 54 -6.14 9.11 2.60
N GLU A 55 -5.90 9.10 3.90
CA GLU A 55 -5.30 10.23 4.64
C GLU A 55 -3.87 10.51 4.18
N ALA A 56 -3.12 9.48 3.79
CA ALA A 56 -1.77 9.58 3.21
C ALA A 56 -1.76 9.87 1.69
N GLU A 57 -2.93 10.12 1.09
CA GLU A 57 -3.12 10.33 -0.36
C GLU A 57 -2.64 9.19 -1.27
N ILE A 58 -2.36 8.01 -0.70
CA ILE A 58 -2.01 6.78 -1.45
C ILE A 58 -3.24 6.26 -2.21
N LEU A 59 -4.44 6.48 -1.64
CA LEU A 59 -5.72 6.09 -2.23
C LEU A 59 -6.65 7.30 -2.38
N SER A 60 -7.41 7.33 -3.46
CA SER A 60 -8.51 8.26 -3.63
C SER A 60 -9.74 7.83 -2.82
N PRO A 61 -10.72 8.74 -2.61
CA PRO A 61 -12.03 8.37 -2.08
C PRO A 61 -12.70 7.24 -2.87
N ASP A 62 -12.46 7.16 -4.18
CA ASP A 62 -13.02 6.17 -5.11
C ASP A 62 -12.15 4.90 -5.22
N HIS A 63 -11.33 4.63 -4.20
CA HIS A 63 -10.44 3.47 -4.13
C HIS A 63 -9.41 3.37 -5.26
N GLN A 64 -9.03 4.49 -5.86
CA GLN A 64 -7.97 4.53 -6.87
C GLN A 64 -6.60 4.80 -6.23
N ILE A 65 -5.62 3.94 -6.48
CA ILE A 65 -4.23 4.14 -6.10
C ILE A 65 -3.70 5.37 -6.83
N ARG A 66 -3.19 6.34 -6.06
CA ARG A 66 -2.52 7.52 -6.62
C ARG A 66 -1.02 7.26 -6.63
N GLY A 67 -0.38 7.62 -7.74
CA GLY A 67 1.07 7.74 -7.78
C GLY A 67 1.52 8.82 -6.80
N ALA A 68 2.41 8.46 -5.88
CA ALA A 68 2.99 9.42 -4.96
C ALA A 68 3.90 10.38 -5.73
N LEU A 69 3.63 11.68 -5.65
CA LEU A 69 4.53 12.71 -6.20
C LEU A 69 5.47 13.20 -5.10
N LEU A 70 6.66 12.59 -5.00
CA LEU A 70 7.63 12.99 -4.00
C LEU A 70 8.37 14.26 -4.46
N SER A 71 8.47 15.24 -3.57
CA SER A 71 9.34 16.39 -3.84
C SER A 71 10.81 15.93 -3.91
N PRO A 72 11.69 16.62 -4.67
CA PRO A 72 13.10 16.27 -4.75
C PRO A 72 13.79 16.18 -3.37
N ARG A 73 13.37 17.01 -2.41
CA ARG A 73 13.89 16.99 -1.04
C ARG A 73 13.52 15.71 -0.29
N VAL A 74 12.29 15.25 -0.45
CA VAL A 74 11.81 14.00 0.17
C VAL A 74 12.48 12.80 -0.49
N LEU A 75 12.59 12.80 -1.81
CA LEU A 75 13.31 11.75 -2.55
C LEU A 75 14.76 11.64 -2.09
N ALA A 76 15.48 12.76 -1.98
CA ALA A 76 16.85 12.80 -1.50
C ALA A 76 16.97 12.34 -0.03
N ALA A 77 16.05 12.75 0.85
CA ALA A 77 16.05 12.32 2.25
C ALA A 77 15.83 10.80 2.40
N ILE A 78 14.94 10.22 1.59
CA ILE A 78 14.72 8.77 1.58
C ILE A 78 15.94 8.04 1.03
N GLN A 79 16.55 8.54 -0.05
CA GLN A 79 17.76 7.96 -0.64
C GLN A 79 18.97 7.99 0.31
N THR A 80 19.11 9.01 1.15
CA THR A 80 20.24 9.10 2.09
C THR A 80 20.01 8.30 3.37
N GLY A 81 18.75 8.10 3.78
CA GLY A 81 18.38 7.29 4.94
C GLY A 81 18.24 5.81 4.60
N TYR A 82 17.09 5.44 4.04
CA TYR A 82 16.73 4.07 3.69
C TYR A 82 16.07 4.05 2.30
N PRO A 83 16.85 3.84 1.22
CA PRO A 83 16.35 3.84 -0.16
C PRO A 83 15.16 2.89 -0.38
N ASP A 84 15.18 1.79 0.36
CA ASP A 84 14.16 0.76 0.43
C ASP A 84 12.77 1.29 0.83
N GLU A 85 12.68 2.45 1.48
CA GLU A 85 11.42 3.09 1.84
C GLU A 85 10.69 3.69 0.63
N LEU A 86 11.35 3.86 -0.52
CA LEU A 86 10.67 4.29 -1.74
C LEU A 86 9.55 3.33 -2.16
N ARG A 87 9.63 2.04 -1.78
CA ARG A 87 8.59 1.04 -2.03
C ARG A 87 7.26 1.34 -1.32
N PHE A 88 7.26 2.25 -0.34
CA PHE A 88 6.05 2.72 0.35
C PHE A 88 5.21 3.69 -0.50
N PHE A 89 5.79 4.22 -1.58
CA PHE A 89 5.22 5.29 -2.38
C PHE A 89 4.96 4.77 -3.81
N PRO A 90 3.70 4.45 -4.18
CA PRO A 90 3.39 3.92 -5.51
C PRO A 90 3.91 4.84 -6.61
N GLY A 91 4.68 4.29 -7.55
CA GLY A 91 5.25 5.06 -8.67
C GLY A 91 6.45 5.96 -8.35
N ALA A 92 6.95 5.98 -7.10
CA ALA A 92 8.15 6.74 -6.74
C ALA A 92 9.41 6.25 -7.48
N GLU A 93 9.47 4.96 -7.82
CA GLU A 93 10.53 4.39 -8.67
C GLU A 93 10.65 5.07 -10.04
N ARG A 94 9.54 5.58 -10.61
CA ARG A 94 9.54 6.31 -11.88
C ARG A 94 10.17 7.70 -11.76
N GLN A 95 10.30 8.23 -10.55
CA GLN A 95 10.89 9.55 -10.29
C GLN A 95 12.42 9.48 -10.17
N LEU A 96 12.99 8.28 -10.00
CA LEU A 96 14.43 8.06 -9.96
C LEU A 96 15.10 8.22 -11.33
N GLY A 97 14.33 8.15 -12.43
CA GLY A 97 14.84 8.21 -13.80
C GLY A 97 14.93 9.61 -14.43
N GLY A 98 14.64 10.67 -13.66
CA GLY A 98 14.74 12.05 -14.14
C GLY A 98 16.12 12.64 -13.85
N ASN A 99 17.12 12.32 -14.68
CA ASN A 99 18.42 12.99 -14.68
C ASN A 99 18.82 13.36 -16.11
#